data_AF-A0A838B6K3-F1
#
_entry.id   AF-A0A838B6K3-F1
#
_cell.length_a   1.000
_cell.length_b   1.000
_cell.length_c   1.000
_cell.angle_alpha   90.00
_cell.angle_beta   90.00
_cell.angle_gamma   90.00
#
_symmetry.space_group_name_H-M   'P 1'
#
loop_
_entity.id
_entity.type
_entity.pdbx_description
1 polymer ?
#
loop_
_entity_poly.entity_id
_entity_poly.type
_entity_poly.pdbx_seq_one_letter_code
_entity_poly.pdbx_strand_id
1 'polypeptide(L)'
;MSERVPCINPRCRRTFKPDQGGGEIICGKCFRLLPETTRKEHRGFWRQIRKWDRRIARTSDELKIFRMRAIRERVSIKLSTHWDAYIKAPLLAPDKPAGLETFLEEVGL
;
A
#
# COMPACT_ATOMS: atom_id res chain seq x y z
N MET A 1 -21.65 -17.40 0.22
CA MET A 1 -21.21 -16.50 1.31
C MET A 1 -20.16 -15.58 0.74
N SER A 2 -20.33 -14.24 0.79
CA SER A 2 -19.33 -13.33 0.24
C SER A 2 -18.09 -13.35 1.14
N GLU A 3 -16.99 -13.90 0.64
CA GLU A 3 -15.73 -13.94 1.36
C GLU A 3 -15.27 -12.51 1.63
N ARG A 4 -15.22 -12.12 2.90
CA ARG A 4 -14.78 -10.78 3.30
C ARG A 4 -13.27 -10.71 3.14
N VAL A 5 -12.76 -9.60 2.61
CA VAL A 5 -11.31 -9.41 2.45
C VAL A 5 -10.71 -8.97 3.79
N PRO A 6 -9.77 -9.74 4.38
CA PRO A 6 -9.11 -9.35 5.61
C PRO A 6 -8.09 -8.23 5.37
N CYS A 7 -7.76 -7.49 6.43
CA CYS A 7 -6.61 -6.60 6.43
C CYS A 7 -5.31 -7.41 6.27
N ILE A 8 -4.38 -6.96 5.42
CA ILE A 8 -3.09 -7.64 5.16
C ILE A 8 -2.20 -7.82 6.41
N ASN A 9 -2.42 -7.01 7.44
CA ASN A 9 -1.72 -7.18 8.71
C ASN A 9 -2.30 -8.41 9.43
N PRO A 10 -1.52 -9.50 9.61
CA PRO A 10 -2.01 -10.75 10.19
C PRO A 10 -2.46 -10.61 11.66
N ARG A 11 -2.00 -9.55 12.35
CA ARG A 11 -2.40 -9.23 13.73
C ARG A 11 -3.69 -8.39 13.78
N CYS A 12 -4.22 -7.97 12.62
CA CYS A 12 -5.44 -7.19 12.52
C CYS A 12 -6.63 -8.10 12.16
N ARG A 13 -7.74 -7.97 12.89
CA ARG A 13 -8.97 -8.74 12.65
C ARG A 13 -10.02 -8.00 11.81
N ARG A 14 -9.68 -6.85 11.22
CA ARG A 14 -10.63 -6.06 10.42
C ARG A 14 -10.84 -6.71 9.06
N THR A 15 -12.09 -6.77 8.62
CA THR A 15 -12.48 -7.34 7.33
C THR A 15 -13.41 -6.41 6.57
N PHE A 16 -13.32 -6.42 5.25
CA PHE A 16 -14.02 -5.52 4.33
C PHE A 16 -14.93 -6.31 3.41
N LYS A 17 -15.96 -5.65 2.86
CA LYS A 17 -16.70 -6.24 1.74
C LYS A 17 -15.73 -6.35 0.56
N PRO A 18 -15.72 -7.47 -0.18
CA PRO A 18 -14.93 -7.56 -1.41
C PRO A 18 -15.35 -6.42 -2.34
N ASP A 19 -14.38 -5.65 -2.82
CA ASP A 19 -14.62 -4.79 -3.96
C ASP A 19 -14.57 -5.64 -5.25
N GLN A 20 -14.99 -5.06 -6.38
CA GLN A 20 -14.92 -5.74 -7.68
C GLN A 20 -13.48 -6.03 -8.14
N GLY A 21 -12.45 -5.62 -7.36
CA GLY A 21 -11.04 -5.69 -7.71
C GLY A 21 -10.23 -6.77 -6.98
N GLY A 22 -10.83 -7.55 -6.07
CA GLY A 22 -10.20 -8.76 -5.49
C GLY A 22 -8.83 -8.54 -4.82
N GLY A 23 -8.54 -7.31 -4.41
CA GLY A 23 -7.20 -6.90 -4.00
C GLY A 23 -6.91 -7.11 -2.52
N GLU A 24 -5.61 -7.11 -2.20
CA GLU A 24 -5.11 -6.97 -0.83
C GLU A 24 -5.47 -5.60 -0.25
N ILE A 25 -5.91 -5.57 1.02
CA ILE A 25 -6.36 -4.32 1.67
C ILE A 25 -5.63 -4.09 2.99
N ILE A 26 -5.16 -2.87 3.24
CA ILE A 26 -4.72 -2.42 4.56
C ILE A 26 -5.78 -1.53 5.19
N CYS A 27 -6.17 -1.83 6.44
CA CYS A 27 -7.13 -1.00 7.13
C CYS A 27 -6.53 0.36 7.52
N GLY A 28 -7.37 1.40 7.67
CA GLY A 28 -6.90 2.73 8.07
C GLY A 28 -6.20 2.78 9.44
N LYS A 29 -6.48 1.83 10.35
CA LYS A 29 -5.76 1.72 11.63
C LYS A 29 -4.31 1.29 11.39
N CYS A 30 -4.09 0.16 10.71
CA CYS A 30 -2.77 -0.36 10.40
C CYS A 30 -2.00 0.58 9.48
N PHE A 31 -2.65 1.20 8.50
CA PHE A 31 -2.01 2.18 7.62
C PHE A 31 -1.46 3.37 8.39
N ARG A 32 -2.15 3.85 9.45
CA ARG A 32 -1.68 4.96 10.28
C ARG A 32 -0.47 4.61 11.16
N LEU A 33 -0.22 3.33 11.41
CA LEU A 33 0.96 2.88 12.17
C LEU A 33 2.24 2.88 11.32
N LEU A 34 2.13 2.98 10.00
CA LEU A 34 3.29 3.08 9.12
C LEU A 34 4.02 4.42 9.28
N PRO A 35 5.33 4.47 8.97
CA PRO A 35 6.10 5.71 8.94
C PRO A 35 5.40 6.81 8.16
N GLU A 36 5.50 8.05 8.64
CA GLU A 36 4.82 9.17 8.01
C GLU A 36 5.26 9.40 6.56
N THR A 37 6.54 9.19 6.28
CA THR A 37 7.14 9.25 4.94
C THR A 37 6.44 8.25 4.00
N THR A 38 6.36 6.98 4.39
CA THR A 38 5.67 5.91 3.65
C THR A 38 4.21 6.28 3.36
N ARG A 39 3.49 6.83 4.36
CA ARG A 39 2.09 7.24 4.21
C ARG A 39 1.95 8.42 3.24
N LYS A 40 2.82 9.43 3.35
CA LYS A 40 2.81 10.63 2.50
C LYS A 40 3.09 10.27 1.05
N GLU A 41 4.10 9.45 0.81
CA GLU A 41 4.52 8.99 -0.52
C GLU A 41 3.42 8.15 -1.20
N HIS A 42 2.88 7.15 -0.51
CA HIS A 42 1.79 6.32 -1.03
C HIS A 42 0.56 7.18 -1.43
N ARG A 43 0.15 8.12 -0.56
CA ARG A 43 -0.92 9.09 -0.90
C ARG A 43 -0.54 10.01 -2.06
N GLY A 44 0.74 10.31 -2.22
CA GLY A 44 1.29 11.10 -3.32
C GLY A 44 1.10 10.41 -4.66
N PHE A 45 1.42 9.12 -4.76
CA PHE A 45 1.18 8.34 -5.97
C PHE A 45 -0.30 8.30 -6.35
N TRP A 46 -1.19 8.03 -5.40
CA TRP A 46 -2.64 8.09 -5.65
C TRP A 46 -3.13 9.47 -6.11
N ARG A 47 -2.58 10.57 -5.56
CA ARG A 47 -2.89 11.93 -6.02
C ARG A 47 -2.43 12.16 -7.46
N GLN A 48 -1.27 11.63 -7.84
CA GLN A 48 -0.75 11.71 -9.20
C GLN A 48 -1.60 10.91 -10.19
N ILE A 49 -1.99 9.68 -9.83
CA ILE A 49 -2.89 8.85 -10.66
C ILE A 49 -4.21 9.59 -10.92
N ARG A 50 -4.88 10.06 -9.85
CA ARG A 50 -6.13 10.85 -9.99
C ARG A 50 -5.97 12.15 -10.76
N LYS A 51 -4.78 12.76 -10.75
CA LYS A 51 -4.48 13.94 -11.59
C LYS A 51 -4.46 13.56 -13.06
N TRP A 52 -3.80 12.46 -13.42
CA TRP A 52 -3.74 12.00 -14.80
C TRP A 52 -5.08 11.45 -15.30
N ASP A 53 -5.80 10.67 -14.49
CA ASP A 53 -7.14 10.18 -14.84
C ASP A 53 -8.09 11.36 -15.17
N ARG A 54 -8.07 12.43 -14.35
CA ARG A 54 -8.85 13.65 -14.62
C ARG A 54 -8.42 14.38 -15.89
N ARG A 55 -7.13 14.36 -16.24
CA ARG A 55 -6.63 15.01 -17.47
C ARG A 55 -7.01 14.22 -18.71
N ILE A 56 -6.91 12.89 -18.64
CA ILE A 56 -7.32 11.97 -19.71
C ILE A 56 -8.81 12.15 -20.00
N ALA A 57 -9.65 12.19 -18.96
CA ALA A 57 -11.10 12.37 -19.11
C ALA A 57 -11.53 13.72 -19.70
N ARG A 58 -10.64 14.71 -19.79
CA ARG A 58 -10.93 16.07 -20.28
C ARG A 58 -10.49 16.34 -21.71
N THR A 59 -9.91 15.36 -22.38
CA THR A 59 -9.44 15.52 -23.76
C THR A 59 -9.99 14.39 -24.62
N SER A 60 -10.19 14.67 -25.90
CA SER A 60 -10.53 13.69 -26.94
C SER A 60 -9.35 13.40 -27.88
N ASP A 61 -8.21 14.06 -27.69
CA ASP A 61 -7.01 13.87 -28.50
C ASP A 61 -6.34 12.54 -28.14
N GLU A 62 -6.47 11.55 -29.03
CA GLU A 62 -6.03 10.17 -28.80
C GLU A 62 -4.52 10.08 -28.55
N LEU A 63 -3.70 10.87 -29.25
CA LEU A 63 -2.25 10.85 -29.08
C LEU A 63 -1.86 11.41 -27.70
N LYS A 64 -2.52 12.48 -27.26
CA LYS A 64 -2.33 13.01 -25.90
C LYS A 64 -2.82 12.02 -24.85
N ILE A 65 -3.96 11.37 -25.05
CA ILE A 65 -4.49 10.33 -24.15
C ILE A 65 -3.47 9.20 -24.02
N PHE A 66 -2.95 8.68 -25.14
CA PHE A 66 -1.96 7.61 -25.15
C PHE A 66 -0.72 7.97 -24.31
N ARG A 67 -0.14 9.17 -24.54
CA ARG A 67 1.02 9.66 -23.78
C ARG A 67 0.71 9.81 -22.28
N MET A 68 -0.46 10.35 -21.93
CA MET A 68 -0.85 10.52 -20.53
C MET A 68 -1.10 9.18 -19.83
N ARG A 69 -1.69 8.20 -20.52
CA ARG A 69 -1.85 6.83 -20.02
C ARG A 69 -0.48 6.20 -19.72
N ALA A 70 0.50 6.37 -20.60
CA ALA A 70 1.85 5.88 -20.34
C ALA A 70 2.49 6.50 -19.07
N ILE A 71 2.26 7.79 -18.82
CA ILE A 71 2.74 8.44 -17.58
C ILE A 71 1.99 7.91 -16.36
N ARG A 72 0.66 7.82 -16.44
CA ARG A 72 -0.20 7.27 -15.38
C ARG A 72 0.20 5.84 -15.02
N GLU A 73 0.57 5.04 -16.02
CA GLU A 73 1.00 3.66 -15.83
C GLU A 73 2.32 3.57 -15.08
N ARG A 74 3.32 4.37 -15.44
CA ARG A 74 4.58 4.45 -14.67
C ARG A 74 4.36 4.80 -13.21
N VAL A 75 3.41 5.68 -12.90
CA VAL A 75 3.06 6.01 -11.51
C VAL A 75 2.36 4.83 -10.82
N SER A 76 1.55 4.07 -11.56
CA SER A 76 0.85 2.89 -11.03
C SER A 76 1.82 1.76 -10.70
N ILE A 77 2.83 1.54 -11.54
CA ILE A 77 3.93 0.62 -11.25
C ILE A 77 4.67 1.05 -9.97
N LYS A 78 5.05 2.33 -9.85
CA LYS A 78 5.68 2.85 -8.63
C LYS A 78 4.81 2.67 -7.39
N LEU A 79 3.50 2.88 -7.51
CA LEU A 79 2.54 2.64 -6.42
C LEU A 79 2.53 1.17 -5.99
N SER A 80 2.53 0.23 -6.96
CA SER A 80 2.56 -1.21 -6.69
C SER A 80 3.87 -1.63 -6.02
N THR A 81 5.01 -1.23 -6.58
CA THR A 81 6.32 -1.52 -5.96
C THR A 81 6.43 -0.93 -4.56
N HIS A 82 5.92 0.29 -4.35
CA HIS A 82 5.89 0.91 -3.03
C HIS A 82 5.00 0.16 -2.03
N TRP A 83 3.85 -0.32 -2.50
CA TRP A 83 2.96 -1.15 -1.70
C TRP A 83 3.67 -2.42 -1.23
N ASP A 84 4.29 -3.17 -2.13
CA ASP A 84 4.94 -4.42 -1.80
C ASP A 84 6.14 -4.21 -0.85
N ALA A 85 7.02 -3.26 -1.18
CA ALA A 85 8.26 -3.05 -0.45
C ALA A 85 8.09 -2.38 0.92
N TYR A 86 7.22 -1.35 1.02
CA TYR A 86 7.17 -0.48 2.20
C TYR A 86 5.89 -0.60 3.02
N ILE A 87 4.85 -1.26 2.51
CA ILE A 87 3.60 -1.46 3.23
C ILE A 87 3.42 -2.93 3.59
N LYS A 88 3.52 -3.81 2.61
CA LYS A 88 3.26 -5.24 2.77
C LYS A 88 4.40 -5.95 3.47
N ALA A 89 5.64 -5.83 2.97
CA ALA A 89 6.78 -6.56 3.51
C ALA A 89 6.97 -6.38 5.04
N PRO A 90 6.94 -5.16 5.61
CA PRO A 90 7.11 -4.98 7.07
C PRO A 90 5.98 -5.56 7.92
N LEU A 91 4.79 -5.77 7.33
CA LEU A 91 3.65 -6.35 8.04
C LEU A 91 3.67 -7.89 8.05
N LEU A 92 4.29 -8.51 7.06
CA LEU A 92 4.37 -9.96 6.90
C LEU A 92 5.66 -10.56 7.46
N ALA A 93 6.76 -9.80 7.45
CA ALA A 93 8.01 -10.16 8.08
C ALA A 93 8.26 -9.19 9.25
N PRO A 94 7.76 -9.48 10.47
CA PRO A 94 8.18 -8.70 11.62
C PRO A 94 9.69 -8.92 11.82
N ASP A 95 10.47 -7.84 11.73
CA ASP A 95 11.86 -7.88 12.16
C ASP A 95 11.92 -8.52 13.56
N LYS A 96 12.88 -9.43 13.76
CA LYS A 96 13.25 -9.91 15.10
C LYS A 96 13.39 -8.66 15.97
N PRO A 97 12.72 -8.56 17.13
CA PRO A 97 12.88 -7.39 17.98
C PRO A 97 14.36 -7.27 18.35
N ALA A 98 15.02 -6.23 17.85
CA ALA A 98 16.34 -5.84 18.32
C ALA A 98 16.19 -5.49 19.81
N GLY A 99 16.85 -6.25 20.67
CA GLY A 99 16.79 -6.08 22.14
C GLY A 99 16.38 -7.31 22.95
N LEU A 100 16.08 -8.46 22.33
CA LEU A 100 15.95 -9.72 23.09
C LEU A 100 17.31 -10.35 23.46
N GLU A 101 18.38 -10.01 22.75
CA GLU A 101 19.72 -10.52 23.06
C GLU A 101 20.20 -9.99 24.42
N THR A 102 20.02 -8.69 24.66
CA THR A 102 20.36 -8.06 25.94
C THR A 102 19.46 -8.53 27.09
N PHE A 103 18.18 -8.77 26.82
CA PHE A 103 17.25 -9.27 27.85
C PHE A 103 17.56 -10.73 28.22
N LEU A 104 17.86 -11.62 27.27
CA LEU A 104 18.18 -13.01 27.56
C LEU A 104 19.53 -13.16 28.30
N GLU A 105 20.52 -12.32 27.99
CA GLU A 105 21.76 -12.24 28.78
C GLU A 105 21.51 -11.73 30.22
N GLU A 106 20.56 -10.82 30.44
CA GLU A 106 20.21 -10.32 31.77
C GLU A 106 19.40 -11.31 32.64
N VAL A 107 18.61 -12.23 32.04
CA VAL A 107 17.81 -13.21 32.81
C VAL A 107 18.51 -14.57 32.99
N GLY A 108 19.73 -14.75 32.49
CA GLY A 108 20.57 -15.91 32.81
C GLY A 108 20.00 -17.27 32.38
N LEU A 109 19.60 -17.39 31.11
CA LEU A 109 19.39 -18.67 30.42
C LEU A 109 20.42 -18.87 29.32
#